data_AF-A0AAD3MCX2-F1
#
_entry.id   AF-A0AAD3MCX2-F1
#
_cell.length_a   1.000
_cell.length_b   1.000
_cell.length_c   1.000
_cell.angle_alpha   90.00
_cell.angle_beta   90.00
_cell.angle_gamma   90.00
#
_symmetry.space_group_name_H-M   'P 1'
#
loop_
_entity.id
_entity.type
_entity.pdbx_description
1 polymer ?
#
loop_
_entity_poly.entity_id
_entity_poly.type
_entity_poly.pdbx_seq_one_letter_code
_entity_poly.pdbx_strand_id
1 'polypeptide(L)'
;MIMPYFLENFWGEKNNGFDVLYHNMKHGQISSKELTDFIRERSTIEEAYARSMTKLAKSAGNFSQLGTFAPVWDVFKSSTEKLASCHMELVRKLQELIKEVQKYVEEQAKAHKKSDITGLHVYWSASVGGREVVCGATLGC
;
A
#
# COMPACT_ATOMS: atom_id res chain seq x y z
N MET A 1 22.28 0.80 19.07
CA MET A 1 23.00 1.16 17.83
C MET A 1 22.23 0.54 16.68
N ILE A 2 21.81 1.32 15.67
CA ILE A 2 21.13 0.78 14.49
C ILE A 2 22.20 0.08 13.64
N MET A 3 22.05 -1.22 13.42
CA MET A 3 22.99 -1.99 12.59
C MET A 3 22.72 -1.67 11.11
N PRO A 4 23.71 -1.21 10.33
CA PRO A 4 23.50 -0.78 8.96
C PRO A 4 23.51 -1.99 8.00
N TYR A 5 22.44 -2.80 8.02
CA TYR A 5 22.33 -4.06 7.28
C TYR A 5 22.65 -3.96 5.78
N PHE A 6 22.20 -2.90 5.09
CA PHE A 6 22.52 -2.74 3.66
C PHE A 6 24.00 -2.42 3.41
N LEU A 7 24.64 -1.71 4.33
CA LEU A 7 26.07 -1.41 4.25
C LEU A 7 26.91 -2.66 4.48
N GLU A 8 26.44 -3.64 5.25
CA GLU A 8 27.27 -4.80 5.60
C GLU A 8 27.13 -5.96 4.60
N ASN A 9 25.99 -6.07 3.90
CA ASN A 9 25.62 -7.31 3.21
C ASN A 9 25.58 -7.23 1.67
N PHE A 10 25.75 -6.05 1.05
CA PHE A 10 25.54 -5.85 -0.40
C PHE A 10 26.84 -5.55 -1.18
N TRP A 11 27.99 -6.07 -0.75
CA TRP A 11 29.25 -5.92 -1.51
C TRP A 11 29.47 -7.08 -2.47
N GLY A 12 29.64 -8.31 -1.96
CA GLY A 12 29.75 -9.55 -2.73
C GLY A 12 30.89 -9.58 -3.77
N GLU A 13 31.35 -10.77 -4.18
CA GLU A 13 32.46 -10.88 -5.16
C GLU A 13 32.12 -10.33 -6.55
N LYS A 14 30.83 -10.27 -6.89
CA LYS A 14 30.34 -9.79 -8.18
C LYS A 14 30.10 -8.28 -8.22
N ASN A 15 30.29 -7.57 -7.11
CA ASN A 15 30.12 -6.11 -7.00
C ASN A 15 28.77 -5.57 -7.51
N ASN A 16 27.73 -6.40 -7.55
CA ASN A 16 26.43 -6.10 -8.14
C ASN A 16 25.38 -5.62 -7.10
N GLY A 17 25.78 -5.39 -5.85
CA GLY A 17 24.83 -5.05 -4.80
C GLY A 17 24.12 -3.71 -5.00
N PHE A 18 24.74 -2.76 -5.70
CA PHE A 18 24.06 -1.53 -6.13
C PHE A 18 22.83 -1.85 -7.00
N ASP A 19 22.98 -2.70 -8.00
CA ASP A 19 21.90 -3.06 -8.93
C ASP A 19 20.77 -3.79 -8.21
N VAL A 20 21.12 -4.67 -7.26
CA VAL A 20 20.15 -5.37 -6.40
C VAL A 20 19.35 -4.37 -5.56
N LEU A 21 20.02 -3.44 -4.87
CA LEU A 21 19.37 -2.42 -4.05
C LEU A 21 18.53 -1.46 -4.90
N TYR A 22 19.02 -1.08 -6.07
CA TYR A 22 18.32 -0.21 -7.01
C TYR A 22 17.06 -0.89 -7.59
N HIS A 23 17.15 -2.17 -7.96
CA HIS A 23 16.00 -2.93 -8.40
C HIS A 23 14.98 -3.12 -7.27
N ASN A 24 15.43 -3.41 -6.05
CA ASN A 24 14.58 -3.48 -4.87
C ASN A 24 13.83 -2.16 -4.61
N MET A 25 14.52 -1.03 -4.72
CA MET A 25 13.92 0.29 -4.61
C MET A 25 12.84 0.52 -5.69
N LYS A 26 13.08 0.11 -6.94
CA LYS A 26 12.05 0.14 -7.99
C LYS A 26 10.87 -0.78 -7.70
N HIS A 27 11.12 -1.95 -7.12
CA HIS A 27 10.06 -2.89 -6.76
C HIS A 27 9.05 -2.31 -5.75
N GLY A 28 9.47 -1.37 -4.88
CA GLY A 28 8.57 -0.67 -3.97
C GLY A 28 7.40 0.09 -4.67
N GLN A 29 7.59 0.51 -5.93
CA GLN A 29 6.49 1.09 -6.72
C GLN A 29 5.44 0.06 -7.10
N ILE A 30 5.85 -1.18 -7.35
CA ILE A 30 4.95 -2.29 -7.68
C ILE A 30 4.07 -2.61 -6.47
N SER A 31 4.67 -2.76 -5.29
CA SER A 31 3.92 -3.03 -4.06
C SER A 31 2.88 -1.94 -3.74
N SER A 32 3.22 -0.68 -4.00
CA SER A 32 2.29 0.44 -3.78
C SER A 32 1.12 0.44 -4.77
N LYS A 33 1.35 -0.01 -6.01
CA LYS A 33 0.30 -0.21 -7.01
C LYS A 33 -0.62 -1.37 -6.61
N GLU A 34 -0.04 -2.52 -6.24
CA GLU A 34 -0.80 -3.69 -5.78
C GLU A 34 -1.68 -3.35 -4.56
N LEU A 35 -1.15 -2.57 -3.61
CA LEU A 35 -1.92 -2.07 -2.48
C LEU A 35 -3.10 -1.20 -2.92
N THR A 36 -2.89 -0.30 -3.88
CA THR A 36 -3.96 0.56 -4.42
C THR A 36 -5.06 -0.28 -5.08
N ASP A 37 -4.67 -1.29 -5.86
CA ASP A 37 -5.61 -2.17 -6.54
C ASP A 37 -6.40 -3.03 -5.54
N PHE A 38 -5.75 -3.53 -4.50
CA PHE A 38 -6.41 -4.25 -3.40
C PHE A 38 -7.44 -3.38 -2.66
N ILE A 39 -7.08 -2.13 -2.31
CA ILE A 39 -8.00 -1.22 -1.62
C ILE A 39 -9.18 -0.87 -2.52
N ARG A 40 -8.96 -0.73 -3.84
CA ARG A 40 -10.03 -0.48 -4.82
C ARG A 40 -11.01 -1.65 -4.86
N GLU A 41 -10.52 -2.88 -4.93
CA GLU A 41 -11.39 -4.07 -4.91
C GLU A 41 -12.19 -4.16 -3.61
N ARG A 42 -11.54 -3.92 -2.47
CA ARG A 42 -12.23 -3.86 -1.18
C ARG A 42 -13.31 -2.76 -1.16
N SER A 43 -13.01 -1.57 -1.69
CA SER A 43 -14.00 -0.49 -1.80
C SER A 43 -15.21 -0.91 -2.65
N THR A 44 -15.01 -1.64 -3.75
CA THR A 44 -16.09 -2.16 -4.60
C THR A 44 -17.00 -3.13 -3.84
N ILE A 45 -16.39 -4.05 -3.08
CA ILE A 45 -17.11 -5.03 -2.25
C ILE A 45 -17.96 -4.32 -1.19
N GLU A 46 -17.38 -3.36 -0.46
CA GLU A 46 -18.07 -2.61 0.59
C GLU A 46 -19.25 -1.79 0.01
N GLU A 47 -19.07 -1.21 -1.17
CA GLU A 47 -20.13 -0.45 -1.85
C GLU A 47 -21.29 -1.35 -2.32
N ALA A 48 -20.98 -2.54 -2.83
CA ALA A 48 -21.98 -3.54 -3.20
C ALA A 48 -22.78 -4.03 -1.98
N TYR A 49 -22.10 -4.23 -0.84
CA TYR A 49 -22.73 -4.58 0.43
C TYR A 49 -23.69 -3.48 0.89
N ALA A 50 -23.21 -2.24 0.95
CA ALA A 50 -24.01 -1.09 1.37
C ALA A 50 -25.26 -0.87 0.49
N ARG A 51 -25.13 -1.02 -0.83
CA ARG A 51 -26.26 -0.96 -1.77
C ARG A 51 -27.29 -2.06 -1.52
N SER A 52 -26.82 -3.28 -1.28
CA SER A 52 -27.68 -4.43 -0.96
C SER A 52 -28.45 -4.22 0.34
N MET A 53 -27.78 -3.70 1.37
CA MET A 53 -28.40 -3.34 2.65
C MET A 53 -29.43 -2.21 2.49
N THR A 54 -29.13 -1.19 1.69
CA THR A 54 -30.09 -0.11 1.39
C THR A 54 -31.35 -0.66 0.70
N LYS A 55 -31.20 -1.61 -0.23
CA LYS A 55 -32.33 -2.27 -0.89
C LYS A 55 -33.15 -3.10 0.11
N LEU A 56 -32.47 -3.85 0.99
CA LEU A 56 -33.13 -4.64 2.04
C LEU A 56 -33.94 -3.75 2.98
N ALA A 57 -33.37 -2.64 3.47
CA ALA A 57 -34.07 -1.72 4.34
C ALA A 57 -35.35 -1.15 3.71
N LYS A 58 -35.32 -0.81 2.41
CA LYS A 58 -36.52 -0.36 1.68
C LYS A 58 -37.60 -1.43 1.63
N SER A 59 -37.22 -2.70 1.51
CA SER A 59 -38.19 -3.81 1.47
C SER A 59 -38.93 -4.01 2.79
N ALA A 60 -38.33 -3.62 3.92
CA ALA A 60 -38.99 -3.69 5.23
C ALA A 60 -40.29 -2.87 5.29
N GLY A 61 -40.35 -1.76 4.53
CA GLY A 61 -41.56 -0.94 4.41
C GLY A 61 -42.71 -1.60 3.63
N ASN A 62 -42.46 -2.70 2.92
CA ASN A 62 -43.47 -3.44 2.15
C ASN A 62 -44.11 -4.58 2.95
N PHE A 63 -43.62 -4.88 4.16
CA PHE A 63 -44.18 -5.94 5.00
C PHE A 63 -45.49 -5.52 5.67
N SER A 64 -46.23 -6.52 6.15
CA SER A 64 -47.52 -6.29 6.82
C SER A 64 -47.36 -5.32 7.99
N GLN A 65 -48.16 -4.25 7.94
CA GLN A 65 -48.29 -3.25 9.01
C GLN A 65 -49.42 -3.60 9.98
N LEU A 66 -49.96 -4.82 9.88
CA LEU A 66 -51.01 -5.32 10.77
C LEU A 66 -50.39 -6.08 11.96
N GLY A 67 -51.02 -5.93 13.11
CA GLY A 67 -50.65 -6.63 14.34
C GLY A 67 -49.57 -5.92 15.16
N THR A 68 -49.34 -6.42 16.36
CA THR A 68 -48.43 -5.83 17.35
C THR A 68 -46.95 -5.88 16.94
N PHE A 69 -46.61 -6.65 15.90
CA PHE A 69 -45.26 -6.75 15.37
C PHE A 69 -44.91 -5.63 14.40
N ALA A 70 -45.88 -4.88 13.86
CA ALA A 70 -45.64 -3.85 12.86
C ALA A 70 -44.52 -2.84 13.23
N PRO A 71 -44.45 -2.30 14.47
CA PRO A 71 -43.39 -1.36 14.85
C PRO A 71 -41.98 -1.96 14.86
N VAL A 72 -41.86 -3.29 14.93
CA VAL A 72 -40.57 -3.99 14.90
C VAL A 72 -39.92 -3.84 13.53
N TRP A 73 -40.70 -3.76 12.44
CA TRP A 73 -40.16 -3.54 11.10
C TRP A 73 -39.47 -2.18 10.96
N ASP A 74 -39.94 -1.14 11.65
CA ASP A 74 -39.29 0.17 11.67
C ASP A 74 -37.91 0.12 12.35
N VAL A 75 -37.79 -0.69 13.41
CA VAL A 75 -36.49 -0.93 14.07
C VAL A 75 -35.51 -1.59 13.10
N PHE A 76 -35.93 -2.65 12.42
CA PHE A 76 -35.10 -3.34 11.42
C PHE A 76 -34.74 -2.43 10.25
N LYS A 77 -35.69 -1.63 9.76
CA LYS A 77 -35.45 -0.66 8.69
C LYS A 77 -34.38 0.33 9.12
N SER A 78 -34.55 1.00 10.26
CA SER A 78 -33.61 2.02 10.75
C SER A 78 -32.22 1.44 11.04
N SER A 79 -32.14 0.25 11.66
CA SER A 79 -30.85 -0.39 11.93
C SER A 79 -30.11 -0.76 10.64
N THR A 80 -30.84 -1.26 9.64
CA THR A 80 -30.29 -1.64 8.33
C THR A 80 -29.84 -0.41 7.53
N GLU A 81 -30.59 0.70 7.57
CA GLU A 81 -30.20 1.98 6.96
C GLU A 81 -28.92 2.55 7.58
N LYS A 82 -28.82 2.50 8.91
CA LYS A 82 -27.61 2.94 9.64
C LYS A 82 -26.40 2.09 9.27
N LEU A 83 -26.56 0.77 9.23
CA LEU A 83 -25.48 -0.13 8.83
C LEU A 83 -25.04 0.11 7.38
N ALA A 84 -25.99 0.25 6.43
CA ALA A 84 -25.67 0.63 5.06
C ALA A 84 -24.88 1.96 4.98
N SER A 85 -25.25 2.94 5.80
CA SER A 85 -24.56 4.23 5.86
C SER A 85 -23.14 4.11 6.41
N CYS A 86 -22.91 3.27 7.42
CA CYS A 86 -21.57 2.98 7.94
C CYS A 86 -20.66 2.38 6.86
N HIS A 87 -21.16 1.43 6.07
CA HIS A 87 -20.39 0.84 4.97
C HIS A 87 -20.12 1.85 3.85
N MET A 88 -21.08 2.71 3.50
CA MET A 88 -20.81 3.80 2.54
C MET A 88 -19.77 4.79 3.05
N GLU A 89 -19.74 5.06 4.35
CA GLU A 89 -18.71 5.92 4.95
C GLU A 89 -17.33 5.26 4.90
N LEU A 90 -17.25 3.94 5.12
CA LEU A 90 -16.03 3.19 4.91
C LEU A 90 -15.56 3.28 3.46
N VAL A 91 -16.46 3.15 2.47
CA VAL A 91 -16.13 3.32 1.04
C VAL A 91 -15.47 4.68 0.79
N ARG A 92 -16.01 5.78 1.34
CA ARG A 92 -15.41 7.12 1.19
C ARG A 92 -14.00 7.18 1.75
N LYS A 93 -13.79 6.63 2.95
CA LYS A 93 -12.46 6.57 3.58
C LYS A 93 -11.47 5.72 2.79
N LEU A 94 -11.91 4.61 2.20
CA LEU A 94 -11.07 3.79 1.32
C LEU A 94 -10.69 4.54 0.04
N GLN A 95 -11.60 5.33 -0.53
CA GLN A 95 -11.32 6.17 -1.69
C GLN A 95 -10.35 7.31 -1.37
N GLU A 96 -10.44 7.90 -0.17
CA GLU A 96 -9.46 8.88 0.32
C GLU A 96 -8.09 8.24 0.51
N LEU A 97 -8.02 7.07 1.15
CA LEU A 97 -6.79 6.32 1.33
C LEU A 97 -6.12 5.96 -0.01
N ILE A 98 -6.90 5.60 -1.04
CA ILE A 98 -6.39 5.39 -2.40
C ILE A 98 -5.66 6.64 -2.91
N LYS A 99 -6.23 7.83 -2.71
CA LYS A 99 -5.60 9.10 -3.14
C LYS A 99 -4.30 9.35 -2.39
N GLU A 100 -4.25 9.06 -1.09
CA GLU A 100 -3.03 9.20 -0.28
C GLU A 100 -1.92 8.26 -0.75
N VAL A 101 -2.25 7.00 -1.04
CA VAL A 101 -1.28 6.02 -1.58
C VAL A 101 -0.79 6.45 -2.96
N GLN A 102 -1.68 6.96 -3.83
CA GLN A 102 -1.29 7.48 -5.15
C GLN A 102 -0.34 8.68 -5.04
N LYS A 103 -0.64 9.61 -4.12
CA LYS A 103 0.25 10.75 -3.82
C LYS A 103 1.63 10.28 -3.36
N TYR A 104 1.67 9.30 -2.46
CA TYR A 104 2.92 8.69 -2.01
C TYR A 104 3.72 8.08 -3.17
N VAL A 105 3.07 7.37 -4.11
CA VAL A 105 3.73 6.80 -5.29
C VAL A 105 4.37 7.89 -6.16
N GLU A 106 3.67 9.00 -6.37
CA GLU A 106 4.20 10.14 -7.13
C GLU A 106 5.40 10.81 -6.43
N GLU A 107 5.32 10.99 -5.11
CA GLU A 107 6.42 11.53 -4.30
C GLU A 107 7.64 10.60 -4.32
N GLN A 108 7.42 9.29 -4.20
CA GLN A 108 8.47 8.27 -4.31
C GLN A 108 9.12 8.31 -5.71
N ALA A 109 8.33 8.42 -6.77
CA ALA A 109 8.86 8.53 -8.14
C ALA A 109 9.69 9.80 -8.35
N LYS A 110 9.29 10.93 -7.75
CA LYS A 110 10.08 12.18 -7.77
C LYS A 110 11.38 12.03 -6.97
N ALA A 111 11.32 11.40 -5.79
CA ALA A 111 12.50 11.13 -4.97
C ALA A 111 13.53 10.27 -5.72
N HIS A 112 13.08 9.20 -6.40
CA HIS A 112 13.95 8.34 -7.21
C HIS A 112 14.59 9.07 -8.39
N LYS A 113 13.90 10.05 -9.00
CA LYS A 113 14.50 10.90 -10.05
C LYS A 113 15.49 11.91 -9.51
N LYS A 114 15.27 12.41 -8.29
CA LYS A 114 16.13 13.41 -7.63
C LYS A 114 17.43 12.80 -7.12
N SER A 115 17.42 11.54 -6.69
CA SER A 115 18.66 10.80 -6.46
C SER A 115 19.39 10.65 -7.79
N ASP A 116 20.58 11.23 -7.90
CA ASP A 116 21.46 11.02 -9.05
C ASP A 116 21.99 9.58 -9.00
N ILE A 117 21.18 8.65 -9.50
CA ILE A 117 21.44 7.21 -9.51
C ILE A 117 22.76 6.93 -10.23
N THR A 118 23.07 7.70 -11.28
CA THR A 118 24.34 7.66 -12.01
C THR A 118 25.52 8.07 -11.12
N GLY A 119 25.42 9.20 -10.43
CA GLY A 119 26.43 9.66 -9.47
C GLY A 119 26.63 8.67 -8.31
N LEU A 120 25.54 8.09 -7.79
CA LEU A 120 25.56 7.08 -6.74
C LEU A 120 26.19 5.76 -7.21
N HIS A 121 25.90 5.32 -8.44
CA HIS A 121 26.53 4.14 -9.03
C HIS A 121 28.03 4.33 -9.22
N VAL A 122 28.45 5.50 -9.75
CA VAL A 122 29.87 5.85 -9.90
C VAL A 122 30.58 5.88 -8.55
N TYR A 123 29.97 6.49 -7.54
CA TYR A 123 30.51 6.51 -6.17
C TYR A 123 30.59 5.12 -5.55
N TRP A 124 29.58 4.27 -5.76
CA TRP A 124 29.58 2.88 -5.29
C TRP A 124 30.70 2.07 -5.94
N SER A 125 30.87 2.17 -7.26
CA SER A 125 31.94 1.52 -8.01
C SER A 125 33.33 2.02 -7.59
N ALA A 126 33.50 3.32 -7.33
CA ALA A 126 34.74 3.87 -6.78
C ALA A 126 35.03 3.34 -5.36
N SER A 127 34.00 3.17 -4.53
CA SER A 127 34.10 2.61 -3.17
C SER A 127 34.37 1.11 -3.14
N VAL A 128 34.01 0.39 -4.21
CA VAL A 128 34.38 -1.02 -4.43
C VAL A 128 35.86 -1.10 -4.84
N GLY A 129 36.29 -0.28 -5.83
CA GLY A 129 37.69 -0.24 -6.27
C GLY A 129 38.66 0.16 -5.16
N GLY A 130 38.27 1.07 -4.26
CA GLY A 130 39.05 1.39 -3.06
C GLY A 130 39.13 0.27 -2.02
N ARG A 131 38.18 -0.68 -2.01
CA ARG A 131 38.18 -1.82 -1.08
C ARG A 131 38.98 -3.01 -1.58
N GLU A 132 39.07 -3.23 -2.89
CA GLU A 132 40.02 -4.20 -3.46
C GLU A 132 41.46 -3.84 -3.10
N VAL A 133 41.80 -2.54 -3.07
CA VAL A 133 43.11 -2.06 -2.63
C VAL A 133 43.37 -2.34 -1.14
N VAL A 134 42.34 -2.31 -0.29
CA VAL A 134 42.45 -2.63 1.15
C VAL A 134 42.52 -4.15 1.39
N CYS A 135 41.79 -4.97 0.64
CA CYS A 135 41.92 -6.43 0.69
C CYS A 135 43.26 -6.93 0.13
N GLY A 136 43.80 -6.29 -0.90
CA GLY A 136 45.11 -6.62 -1.47
C GLY A 136 46.31 -6.32 -0.56
N ALA A 137 46.15 -5.43 0.42
CA ALA A 137 47.19 -5.09 1.39
C ALA A 137 47.21 -5.99 2.64
N THR A 138 46.25 -6.92 2.78
CA THR A 138 46.15 -7.82 3.95
C THR A 138 46.44 -9.29 3.64
N LEU A 139 46.81 -9.62 2.39
CA LEU A 139 47.25 -10.96 1.98
C LEU A 139 48.67 -10.91 1.41
N GLY A 140 49.58 -10.32 2.19
CA GLY A 140 51.00 -10.58 2.10
C GLY A 140 51.38 -11.71 3.06
N CYS A 141 51.17 -12.95 2.63
CA CYS A 141 51.87 -14.16 3.08
C CYS A 141 51.87 -15.19 1.95
#